data_AF-A0A9D6GS08-F1
#
_entry.id   AF-A0A9D6GS08-F1
#
_cell.length_a   1.000
_cell.length_b   1.000
_cell.length_c   1.000
_cell.angle_alpha   90.00
_cell.angle_beta   90.00
_cell.angle_gamma   90.00
#
_symmetry.space_group_name_H-M   'P 1'
#
loop_
_entity.id
_entity.type
_entity.pdbx_description
1 polymer ?
#
loop_
_entity_poly.entity_id
_entity_poly.type
_entity_poly.pdbx_seq_one_letter_code
_entity_poly.pdbx_strand_id
1 'polypeptide(L)'
;MRILFYTTLAFLSIHAESIERPPIPQTLYGIGPHKVSFQSMSHEFLCAEHGGQTYLIANRAHLGPWEEFEIHCQNTSCTKVQIATIQGWWLDNDLLARAGNKNLRFEGPTRFQKPTIRIATMSLDHHSDTRYALRNEDGNYWVVCPDKKICIGDKKFPGESALFQIKPIIERHDEL
;
A
#
# COMPACT_ATOMS: atom_id res chain seq x y z
N MET A 1 7.48 -17.16 64.65
CA MET A 1 7.62 -18.22 63.61
C MET A 1 7.80 -17.50 62.28
N ARG A 2 9.03 -17.47 61.76
CA ARG A 2 9.49 -16.58 60.69
C ARG A 2 9.44 -17.36 59.37
N ILE A 3 8.56 -16.96 58.46
CA ILE A 3 8.35 -17.63 57.17
C ILE A 3 9.49 -17.21 56.23
N LEU A 4 10.31 -18.17 55.79
CA LEU A 4 11.34 -17.96 54.78
C LEU A 4 10.73 -18.27 53.41
N PHE A 5 10.61 -17.24 52.56
CA PHE A 5 10.27 -17.40 51.15
C PHE A 5 11.56 -17.75 50.39
N TYR A 6 11.61 -18.96 49.82
CA TYR A 6 12.65 -19.32 48.85
C TYR A 6 12.32 -18.65 47.51
N THR A 7 13.17 -17.71 47.09
CA THR A 7 13.10 -17.06 45.79
C THR A 7 13.51 -18.05 44.69
N THR A 8 12.57 -18.38 43.80
CA THR A 8 12.85 -19.09 42.56
C THR A 8 13.67 -18.20 41.62
N LEU A 9 14.87 -18.66 41.28
CA LEU A 9 15.67 -18.14 40.18
C LEU A 9 14.91 -18.40 38.86
N ALA A 10 14.30 -17.35 38.31
CA ALA A 10 13.80 -17.39 36.94
C ALA A 10 15.01 -17.37 36.00
N PHE A 11 15.24 -18.49 35.31
CA PHE A 11 16.10 -18.53 34.13
C PHE A 11 15.60 -17.46 33.16
N LEU A 12 16.46 -16.48 32.82
CA LEU A 12 16.22 -15.55 31.73
C LEU A 12 16.09 -16.38 30.45
N SER A 13 14.85 -16.69 30.08
CA SER A 13 14.52 -17.11 28.73
C SER A 13 14.73 -15.87 27.87
N ILE A 14 15.92 -15.75 27.28
CA ILE A 14 16.12 -14.88 26.12
C ILE A 14 15.23 -15.51 25.03
N HIS A 15 13.95 -15.14 25.04
CA HIS A 15 13.16 -15.19 23.83
C HIS A 15 13.93 -14.28 22.88
N ALA A 16 14.60 -14.90 21.91
CA ALA A 16 14.97 -14.23 20.69
C ALA A 16 13.70 -13.52 20.25
N GLU A 17 13.66 -12.21 20.47
CA GLU A 17 12.71 -11.32 19.86
C GLU A 17 12.84 -11.67 18.39
N SER A 18 11.85 -12.43 17.91
CA SER A 18 11.70 -12.74 16.50
C SER A 18 11.97 -11.42 15.81
N ILE A 19 13.00 -11.39 14.96
CA ILE A 19 13.22 -10.29 14.05
C ILE A 19 11.96 -10.29 13.18
N GLU A 20 10.91 -9.64 13.67
CA GLU A 20 9.67 -9.43 12.94
C GLU A 20 10.13 -8.68 11.72
N ARG A 21 10.20 -9.43 10.60
CA ARG A 21 10.63 -8.87 9.33
C ARG A 21 9.81 -7.60 9.14
N PRO A 22 10.46 -6.50 8.77
CA PRO A 22 9.79 -5.22 8.70
C PRO A 22 8.51 -5.38 7.88
N PRO A 23 7.36 -4.85 8.36
CA PRO A 23 6.06 -5.13 7.75
C PRO A 23 5.95 -4.64 6.29
N ILE A 24 6.97 -3.96 5.78
CA ILE A 24 7.00 -3.23 4.52
C ILE A 24 8.41 -3.37 3.94
N PRO A 25 8.60 -3.33 2.60
CA PRO A 25 9.94 -3.38 2.02
C PRO A 25 10.83 -2.35 2.71
N GLN A 26 12.01 -2.75 3.17
CA GLN A 26 12.91 -1.88 3.96
C GLN A 26 13.24 -0.55 3.25
N THR A 27 13.17 -0.56 1.93
CA THR A 27 13.32 0.59 1.04
C THR A 27 12.24 1.66 1.19
N LEU A 28 11.10 1.37 1.83
CA LEU A 28 10.01 2.32 2.08
C LEU A 28 10.02 2.85 3.52
N TYR A 29 11.09 2.62 4.27
CA TYR A 29 11.23 3.18 5.61
C TYR A 29 11.39 4.70 5.57
N GLY A 30 10.77 5.38 6.52
CA GLY A 30 10.80 6.84 6.63
C GLY A 30 9.52 7.49 6.13
N ILE A 31 9.26 8.70 6.64
CA ILE A 31 8.11 9.52 6.25
C ILE A 31 8.42 10.17 4.90
N GLY A 32 7.42 10.24 4.01
CA GLY A 32 7.54 10.93 2.73
C GLY A 32 7.36 10.02 1.50
N PRO A 33 7.64 10.54 0.30
CA PRO A 33 7.42 9.85 -0.96
C PRO A 33 8.47 8.77 -1.21
N HIS A 34 8.00 7.61 -1.68
CA HIS A 34 8.82 6.53 -2.19
C HIS A 34 8.30 6.10 -3.55
N LYS A 35 9.17 6.10 -4.56
CA LYS A 35 8.79 5.67 -5.90
C LYS A 35 8.70 4.15 -5.98
N VAL A 36 7.58 3.64 -6.46
CA VAL A 36 7.29 2.21 -6.52
C VAL A 36 6.53 1.82 -7.79
N SER A 37 6.48 0.53 -8.05
CA SER A 37 5.48 -0.09 -8.92
C SER A 37 4.74 -1.18 -8.16
N PHE A 38 3.50 -1.45 -8.55
CA PHE A 38 2.70 -2.54 -8.02
C PHE A 38 2.59 -3.64 -9.07
N GLN A 39 2.79 -4.89 -8.65
CA GLN A 39 2.59 -6.08 -9.49
C GLN A 39 1.54 -6.99 -8.84
N SER A 40 0.56 -7.44 -9.62
CA SER A 40 -0.44 -8.41 -9.19
C SER A 40 0.18 -9.81 -8.99
N MET A 41 -0.54 -10.71 -8.32
CA MET A 41 -0.12 -12.11 -8.21
C MET A 41 -0.12 -12.86 -9.54
N SER A 42 -0.72 -12.31 -10.59
CA SER A 42 -0.63 -12.82 -11.98
C SER A 42 0.57 -12.25 -12.75
N HIS A 43 1.51 -11.60 -12.07
CA HIS A 43 2.72 -11.00 -12.63
C HIS A 43 2.49 -9.83 -13.60
N GLU A 44 1.30 -9.21 -13.57
CA GLU A 44 1.00 -8.02 -14.36
C GLU A 44 1.21 -6.76 -13.52
N PHE A 45 1.90 -5.77 -14.08
CA PHE A 45 2.05 -4.46 -13.46
C PHE A 45 0.74 -3.67 -13.56
N LEU A 46 0.47 -2.91 -12.50
CA LEU A 46 -0.65 -1.97 -12.47
C LEU A 46 -0.30 -0.73 -13.29
N CYS A 47 -1.23 -0.32 -14.15
CA CYS A 47 -1.12 0.82 -15.03
C CYS A 47 -2.19 1.86 -14.68
N ALA A 48 -1.76 3.09 -14.43
CA ALA A 48 -2.63 4.25 -14.29
C ALA A 48 -3.07 4.73 -15.69
N GLU A 49 -3.96 3.98 -16.34
CA GLU A 49 -4.47 4.36 -17.66
C GLU A 49 -5.10 5.76 -17.65
N HIS A 50 -4.72 6.57 -18.64
CA HIS A 50 -4.97 8.01 -18.73
C HIS A 50 -4.58 8.78 -17.47
N GLY A 51 -3.42 8.48 -16.90
CA GLY A 51 -2.96 9.06 -15.63
C GLY A 51 -3.75 8.55 -14.41
N GLY A 52 -4.56 7.50 -14.58
CA GLY A 52 -5.37 6.90 -13.53
C GLY A 52 -6.74 7.54 -13.33
N GLN A 53 -7.13 8.51 -14.15
CA GLN A 53 -8.44 9.18 -14.07
C GLN A 53 -9.62 8.26 -14.38
N THR A 54 -9.42 7.30 -15.29
CA THR A 54 -10.50 6.41 -15.73
C THR A 54 -10.57 5.17 -14.86
N TYR A 55 -9.43 4.51 -14.65
CA TYR A 55 -9.27 3.35 -13.78
C TYR A 55 -7.78 3.01 -13.61
N LEU A 56 -7.49 2.26 -12.56
CA LEU A 56 -6.25 1.51 -12.42
C LEU A 56 -6.47 0.08 -12.94
N ILE A 57 -5.53 -0.48 -13.71
CA ILE A 57 -5.68 -1.82 -14.33
C ILE A 57 -4.38 -2.63 -14.25
N ALA A 58 -4.46 -3.94 -13.97
CA ALA A 58 -3.32 -4.84 -14.00
C ALA A 58 -3.20 -5.53 -15.37
N ASN A 59 -2.48 -4.96 -16.33
CA ASN A 59 -2.42 -5.48 -17.71
C ASN A 59 -1.05 -5.32 -18.40
N ARG A 60 0.00 -4.95 -17.65
CA ARG A 60 1.31 -4.64 -18.24
C ARG A 60 2.35 -5.72 -17.92
N ALA A 61 3.08 -6.14 -18.95
CA ALA A 61 4.19 -7.08 -18.80
C ALA A 61 5.52 -6.41 -18.37
N HIS A 62 5.66 -5.11 -18.62
CA HIS A 62 6.87 -4.34 -18.37
C HIS A 62 6.54 -3.01 -17.71
N LEU A 63 7.52 -2.46 -17.00
CA LEU A 63 7.45 -1.11 -16.44
C LEU A 63 7.59 -0.06 -17.54
N GLY A 64 6.71 0.92 -17.50
CA GLY A 64 6.83 2.19 -18.19
C GLY A 64 6.33 3.31 -17.27
N PRO A 65 6.22 4.55 -17.78
CA PRO A 65 5.92 5.71 -16.95
C PRO A 65 4.53 5.66 -16.27
N TRP A 66 3.64 4.79 -16.74
CA TRP A 66 2.25 4.70 -16.29
C TRP A 66 2.09 3.62 -15.21
N GLU A 67 3.15 2.84 -14.98
CA GLU A 67 3.24 1.77 -13.96
C GLU A 67 4.02 2.24 -12.73
N GLU A 68 4.44 3.50 -12.70
CA GLU A 68 5.14 4.15 -11.60
C GLU A 68 4.17 4.97 -10.73
N PHE A 69 4.33 4.82 -9.42
CA PHE A 69 3.54 5.47 -8.39
C PHE A 69 4.44 5.98 -7.27
N GLU A 70 3.90 6.88 -6.46
CA GLU A 70 4.50 7.30 -5.21
C GLU A 70 3.67 6.78 -4.04
N ILE A 71 4.31 6.05 -3.13
CA ILE A 71 3.78 5.77 -1.79
C ILE A 71 4.29 6.86 -0.86
N HIS A 72 3.37 7.64 -0.32
CA HIS A 72 3.66 8.66 0.69
C HIS A 72 3.40 8.09 2.07
N CYS A 73 4.47 7.61 2.72
CA CYS A 73 4.41 7.07 4.07
C CYS A 73 4.08 8.19 5.07
N GLN A 74 3.00 8.01 5.83
CA GLN A 74 2.51 8.97 6.84
C GLN A 74 3.13 8.72 8.23
N ASN A 75 3.81 7.59 8.39
CA ASN A 75 4.54 7.22 9.60
C ASN A 75 5.85 6.51 9.25
N THR A 76 6.77 6.42 10.21
CA THR A 76 8.10 5.82 10.00
C THR A 76 8.03 4.35 9.62
N SER A 77 7.07 3.61 10.19
CA SER A 77 6.80 2.22 9.86
C SER A 77 6.01 2.03 8.56
N CYS A 78 5.72 3.11 7.82
CA CYS A 78 4.97 3.17 6.57
C CYS A 78 3.62 2.38 6.52
N THR A 79 3.04 2.02 7.66
CA THR A 79 1.78 1.27 7.71
C THR A 79 0.56 2.12 7.34
N LYS A 80 0.72 3.45 7.31
CA LYS A 80 -0.27 4.39 6.80
C LYS A 80 0.30 5.09 5.58
N VAL A 81 -0.38 4.98 4.46
CA VAL A 81 0.12 5.44 3.16
C VAL A 81 -0.92 6.24 2.41
N GLN A 82 -0.45 7.24 1.69
CA GLN A 82 -1.19 7.88 0.61
C GLN A 82 -0.54 7.49 -0.70
N ILE A 83 -1.30 7.44 -1.79
CA ILE A 83 -0.80 6.98 -3.08
C ILE A 83 -1.06 8.05 -4.12
N ALA A 84 -0.03 8.37 -4.88
CA ALA A 84 -0.11 9.27 -6.01
C ALA A 84 0.46 8.60 -7.27
N THR A 85 0.04 9.08 -8.44
CA THR A 85 0.80 8.87 -9.67
C THR A 85 2.02 9.79 -9.67
N ILE A 86 3.02 9.47 -10.49
CA ILE A 86 4.20 10.35 -10.69
C ILE A 86 3.85 11.75 -11.21
N GLN A 87 2.62 11.94 -11.73
CA GLN A 87 2.11 13.24 -12.19
C GLN A 87 1.47 14.06 -11.05
N GLY A 88 1.53 13.57 -9.80
CA GLY A 88 0.99 14.24 -8.62
C GLY A 88 -0.53 14.14 -8.50
N TRP A 89 -1.15 13.13 -9.13
CA TRP A 89 -2.58 12.88 -8.97
C TRP A 89 -2.78 11.90 -7.83
N TRP A 90 -3.68 12.20 -6.92
CA TRP A 90 -3.84 11.46 -5.67
C TRP A 90 -4.96 10.45 -5.79
N LEU A 91 -4.80 9.32 -5.10
CA LEU A 91 -5.87 8.37 -4.93
C LEU A 91 -7.05 9.06 -4.21
N ASP A 92 -8.20 8.99 -4.84
CA ASP A 92 -9.44 9.61 -4.36
C ASP A 92 -9.97 8.86 -3.11
N ASN A 93 -10.15 9.57 -1.98
CA ASN A 93 -10.69 8.98 -0.74
C ASN A 93 -12.21 9.02 -0.67
N ASP A 94 -12.87 9.80 -1.53
CA ASP A 94 -14.25 10.17 -1.28
C ASP A 94 -14.96 10.41 -2.61
N LEU A 95 -15.85 9.47 -2.97
CA LEU A 95 -17.21 9.67 -3.50
C LEU A 95 -17.66 8.58 -4.51
N LEU A 96 -16.80 7.67 -5.01
CA LEU A 96 -17.24 6.62 -5.93
C LEU A 96 -18.04 5.48 -5.27
N ALA A 97 -17.90 5.28 -3.97
CA ALA A 97 -18.82 4.44 -3.20
C ALA A 97 -20.29 4.94 -3.27
N ARG A 98 -20.54 6.22 -3.60
CA ARG A 98 -21.90 6.80 -3.66
C ARG A 98 -22.71 6.39 -4.90
N ALA A 99 -22.09 5.75 -5.90
CA ALA A 99 -22.77 5.35 -7.14
C ALA A 99 -22.60 3.85 -7.47
N GLY A 100 -22.14 3.04 -6.51
CA GLY A 100 -21.88 1.61 -6.73
C GLY A 100 -20.65 1.31 -7.61
N ASN A 101 -19.88 2.32 -8.01
CA ASN A 101 -18.62 2.13 -8.74
C ASN A 101 -17.49 1.84 -7.76
N LYS A 102 -16.96 0.61 -7.81
CA LYS A 102 -15.88 0.16 -6.93
C LYS A 102 -14.49 0.40 -7.50
N ASN A 103 -14.38 0.89 -8.74
CA ASN A 103 -13.09 1.08 -9.38
C ASN A 103 -12.30 2.21 -8.71
N LEU A 104 -11.02 1.96 -8.50
CA LEU A 104 -10.09 2.96 -8.03
C LEU A 104 -9.69 3.91 -9.16
N ARG A 105 -9.59 5.19 -8.82
CA ARG A 105 -9.13 6.25 -9.72
C ARG A 105 -8.25 7.24 -8.96
N PHE A 106 -7.45 7.95 -9.74
CA PHE A 106 -6.66 9.08 -9.29
C PHE A 106 -7.32 10.37 -9.73
N GLU A 107 -7.47 11.30 -8.80
CA GLU A 107 -7.91 12.65 -9.10
C GLU A 107 -6.71 13.58 -9.12
N GLY A 108 -6.53 14.28 -10.24
CA GLY A 108 -5.53 15.33 -10.33
C GLY A 108 -5.86 16.49 -9.39
N PRO A 109 -4.88 17.38 -9.13
CA PRO A 109 -5.12 18.61 -8.38
C PRO A 109 -6.13 19.45 -9.15
N THR A 110 -7.42 19.31 -8.86
CA THR A 110 -8.45 20.05 -9.59
C THR A 110 -8.35 21.51 -9.19
N ARG A 111 -7.83 22.30 -10.14
CA ARG A 111 -7.95 23.76 -10.28
C ARG A 111 -9.20 24.29 -9.56
N PHE A 112 -9.01 24.88 -8.38
CA PHE A 112 -9.86 25.91 -7.78
C PHE A 112 -11.38 25.68 -7.56
N GLN A 113 -11.90 24.45 -7.43
CA GLN A 113 -13.35 24.28 -7.12
C GLN A 113 -13.76 23.29 -6.03
N LYS A 114 -12.87 22.48 -5.46
CA LYS A 114 -13.21 21.65 -4.28
C LYS A 114 -12.25 21.94 -3.12
N PRO A 115 -12.66 22.68 -2.08
CA PRO A 115 -11.81 22.99 -0.92
C PRO A 115 -11.51 21.77 -0.02
N THR A 116 -11.81 20.53 -0.45
CA THR A 116 -11.67 19.34 0.40
C THR A 116 -11.40 18.09 -0.45
N ILE A 117 -10.35 18.06 -1.28
CA ILE A 117 -9.85 16.76 -1.77
C ILE A 117 -9.30 16.04 -0.53
N ARG A 118 -10.08 15.10 0.02
CA ARG A 118 -9.59 14.19 1.05
C ARG A 118 -8.70 13.19 0.32
N ILE A 119 -7.39 13.25 0.56
CA ILE A 119 -6.44 12.28 0.04
C ILE A 119 -6.70 10.93 0.72
N ALA A 120 -6.73 9.86 -0.06
CA ALA A 120 -6.98 8.52 0.46
C ALA A 120 -5.80 8.06 1.31
N THR A 121 -6.06 7.84 2.60
CA THR A 121 -5.07 7.24 3.50
C THR A 121 -5.42 5.78 3.71
N MET A 122 -4.60 4.90 3.12
CA MET A 122 -4.75 3.45 3.21
C MET A 122 -3.88 2.90 4.33
N SER A 123 -4.25 1.71 4.83
CA SER A 123 -3.36 0.89 5.63
C SER A 123 -2.62 -0.08 4.71
N LEU A 124 -1.31 -0.18 4.88
CA LEU A 124 -0.48 -1.14 4.16
C LEU A 124 -0.27 -2.37 5.04
N ASP A 125 -1.01 -3.44 4.74
CA ASP A 125 -1.03 -4.66 5.53
C ASP A 125 0.00 -5.66 4.97
N HIS A 126 0.93 -6.11 5.82
CA HIS A 126 1.90 -7.16 5.49
C HIS A 126 1.23 -8.53 5.49
N HIS A 127 1.47 -9.34 4.46
CA HIS A 127 0.94 -10.72 4.42
C HIS A 127 2.07 -11.78 4.40
N SER A 128 3.12 -11.56 3.62
CA SER A 128 4.29 -12.44 3.56
C SER A 128 5.46 -11.65 2.96
N ASP A 129 6.65 -12.24 2.93
CA ASP A 129 7.93 -11.57 2.59
C ASP A 129 7.89 -10.53 1.46
N THR A 130 7.11 -10.76 0.40
CA THR A 130 6.99 -9.83 -0.73
C THR A 130 5.56 -9.46 -1.11
N ARG A 131 4.57 -9.80 -0.28
CA ARG A 131 3.14 -9.62 -0.58
C ARG A 131 2.47 -8.72 0.43
N TYR A 132 1.80 -7.72 -0.08
CA TYR A 132 1.14 -6.67 0.69
C TYR A 132 -0.29 -6.50 0.20
N ALA A 133 -1.16 -6.05 1.11
CA ALA A 133 -2.53 -5.70 0.79
C ALA A 133 -2.78 -4.24 1.18
N LEU A 134 -3.50 -3.50 0.34
CA LEU A 134 -3.87 -2.12 0.61
C LEU A 134 -5.30 -2.06 1.10
N ARG A 135 -5.50 -1.60 2.33
CA ARG A 135 -6.80 -1.58 3.00
C ARG A 135 -7.30 -0.16 3.19
N ASN A 136 -8.54 0.10 2.81
CA ASN A 136 -9.19 1.38 3.05
C ASN A 136 -9.65 1.53 4.52
N GLU A 137 -10.20 2.70 4.85
CA GLU A 137 -10.71 3.01 6.20
C GLU A 137 -11.87 2.10 6.61
N ASP A 138 -12.69 1.62 5.65
CA ASP A 138 -13.77 0.67 5.91
C ASP A 138 -13.27 -0.75 6.19
N GLY A 139 -11.98 -1.03 6.02
CA GLY A 139 -11.40 -2.37 6.18
C GLY A 139 -11.52 -3.26 4.94
N ASN A 140 -11.84 -2.69 3.78
CA ASN A 140 -11.89 -3.38 2.49
C ASN A 140 -10.56 -3.22 1.74
N TYR A 141 -10.21 -4.20 0.92
CA TYR A 141 -8.91 -4.22 0.23
C TYR A 141 -9.04 -3.82 -1.24
N TRP A 142 -7.93 -3.31 -1.78
CA TRP A 142 -7.71 -3.31 -3.22
C TRP A 142 -7.75 -4.73 -3.75
N VAL A 143 -8.44 -4.94 -4.87
CA VAL A 143 -8.60 -6.24 -5.52
C VAL A 143 -8.45 -6.08 -7.02
N VAL A 144 -7.74 -7.00 -7.66
CA VAL A 144 -7.81 -7.21 -9.11
C VAL A 144 -9.16 -7.86 -9.42
N CYS A 145 -10.08 -7.07 -9.99
CA CYS A 145 -11.37 -7.53 -10.45
C CYS A 145 -11.22 -8.47 -11.69
N PRO A 146 -12.24 -9.28 -12.05
CA PRO A 146 -12.16 -10.18 -13.21
C PRO A 146 -11.86 -9.49 -14.55
N ASP A 147 -12.21 -8.21 -14.68
CA ASP A 147 -11.88 -7.36 -15.84
C ASP A 147 -10.50 -6.71 -15.73
N LYS A 148 -9.68 -7.15 -14.78
CA LYS A 148 -8.34 -6.68 -14.42
C LYS A 148 -8.26 -5.28 -13.83
N LYS A 149 -9.37 -4.55 -13.73
CA LYS A 149 -9.39 -3.26 -13.05
C LYS A 149 -9.13 -3.45 -11.56
N ILE A 150 -8.54 -2.45 -10.93
CA ILE A 150 -8.39 -2.43 -9.48
C ILE A 150 -9.61 -1.79 -8.86
N CYS A 151 -10.22 -2.52 -7.93
CA CYS A 151 -11.46 -2.17 -7.29
C CYS A 151 -11.36 -2.37 -5.77
N ILE A 152 -12.25 -1.72 -5.00
CA ILE A 152 -12.44 -2.05 -3.58
C ILE A 152 -13.28 -3.32 -3.49
N GLY A 153 -12.70 -4.38 -2.93
CA GLY A 153 -13.37 -5.66 -2.72
C GLY A 153 -14.38 -5.64 -1.58
N ASP A 154 -15.26 -6.65 -1.56
CA ASP A 154 -16.31 -6.80 -0.54
C ASP A 154 -15.90 -7.66 0.66
N LYS A 155 -14.67 -8.16 0.67
CA LYS A 155 -14.15 -9.07 1.70
C LYS A 155 -13.25 -8.33 2.68
N LYS A 156 -13.40 -8.66 3.96
CA LYS A 156 -12.57 -8.16 5.07
C LYS A 156 -11.25 -8.92 5.26
N PHE A 157 -10.98 -9.91 4.41
CA PHE A 157 -9.73 -10.66 4.38
C PHE A 157 -9.19 -10.69 2.95
N PRO A 158 -7.89 -10.43 2.74
CA PRO A 158 -7.30 -10.41 1.41
C PRO A 158 -7.12 -11.85 0.89
N GLY A 159 -7.80 -12.18 -0.20
CA GLY A 159 -7.44 -13.35 -1.02
C GLY A 159 -6.29 -13.02 -1.97
N GLU A 160 -5.85 -13.97 -2.81
CA GLU A 160 -4.73 -13.74 -3.74
C GLU A 160 -4.93 -12.54 -4.67
N SER A 161 -6.16 -12.28 -5.10
CA SER A 161 -6.51 -11.13 -5.94
C SER A 161 -6.35 -9.78 -5.24
N ALA A 162 -6.19 -9.77 -3.92
CA ALA A 162 -5.97 -8.57 -3.10
C ALA A 162 -4.50 -8.38 -2.69
N LEU A 163 -3.62 -9.29 -3.11
CA LEU A 163 -2.20 -9.24 -2.79
C LEU A 163 -1.42 -8.64 -3.96
N PHE A 164 -0.45 -7.81 -3.62
CA PHE A 164 0.43 -7.14 -4.57
C PHE A 164 1.87 -7.26 -4.11
N GLN A 165 2.79 -7.40 -5.06
CA GLN A 165 4.19 -7.11 -4.80
C GLN A 165 4.42 -5.61 -4.99
N ILE A 166 5.06 -4.98 -4.01
CA ILE A 166 5.50 -3.59 -4.11
C ILE A 166 6.97 -3.62 -4.48
N LYS A 167 7.29 -3.07 -5.65
CA LYS A 167 8.65 -3.04 -6.18
C LYS A 167 9.19 -1.62 -6.13
N PRO A 168 10.16 -1.33 -5.24
CA PRO A 168 10.80 -0.03 -5.16
C PRO A 168 11.50 0.31 -6.48
N ILE A 169 11.36 1.57 -6.91
CA ILE A 169 12.07 2.10 -8.08
C ILE A 169 13.15 3.01 -7.52
N ILE A 170 14.38 2.49 -7.46
CA ILE A 170 15.54 3.23 -7.01
C ILE A 170 16.08 3.98 -8.23
N GLU A 171 15.85 5.29 -8.28
CA GLU A 171 16.58 6.15 -9.20
C GLU A 171 18.04 6.14 -8.77
N ARG A 172 18.92 5.53 -9.55
CA ARG A 172 20.35 5.72 -9.35
C ARG A 172 20.62 7.18 -9.67
N HIS A 173 20.82 7.99 -8.65
CA HIS A 173 21.60 9.20 -8.83
C HIS A 173 23.01 8.72 -9.18
N ASP A 174 23.31 8.70 -10.48
CA ASP A 174 24.68 8.55 -10.93
C ASP A 174 25.49 9.66 -10.27
N GLU A 175 26.46 9.27 -9.44
CA GLU A 175 27.54 10.14 -9.01
C GLU A 175 28.27 10.64 -10.27
N LEU A 176 28.09 11.92 -10.60
CA LEU A 176 28.89 12.66 -11.57
C LEU A 176 29.42 13.93 -10.92
#